data_AF-A0A7Z7FBF2-F1
#
_entry.id   AF-A0A7Z7FBF2-F1
#
_cell.length_a   1.000
_cell.length_b   1.000
_cell.length_c   1.000
_cell.angle_alpha   90.00
_cell.angle_beta   90.00
_cell.angle_gamma   90.00
#
_symmetry.space_group_name_H-M   'P 1'
#
loop_
_entity.id
_entity.type
_entity.pdbx_description
1 polymer ?
#
loop_
_entity_poly.entity_id
_entity_poly.type
_entity_poly.pdbx_seq_one_letter_code
_entity_poly.pdbx_strand_id
1 'polypeptide(L)'
;MTLITDNFDDTEWDNFVQDHPHGNIFQTSHMSKIYEKTNKYEPVRLIARDEDSGNILALVQGSLICEMKGVLSPFSSRSVIQGAPLFVDSDQGRKAVLELMSHYNNRIKSKIVYTQIRNMWDTSDYHDTLTEMGYEYKEHLDFLIDLDRDEKEIWSDIQKSRRKGINRAERDGIVVRSVENKKELNLCYDLVLETYKRFKIPIADISLFEAVYDDLSGTELADFFIAYKDEEAIGTRITLNYKDMVYDWYAGSCQGVDYVDEALVWHILKTNAGKYKVFDFGGAGHPDKPYGVREFKRRFGGEMVNYGRYEKVHSAAKKILAINALKPYQKVKPFLTWISR
;
A
#
# COMPACT_ATOMS: atom_id res chain seq x y z
N MET A 1 5.54 -16.54 -29.00
CA MET A 1 4.96 -17.37 -27.89
C MET A 1 5.35 -16.72 -26.57
N THR A 2 4.64 -16.96 -25.46
CA THR A 2 4.95 -16.31 -24.18
C THR A 2 5.74 -17.23 -23.25
N LEU A 3 6.91 -16.79 -22.79
CA LEU A 3 7.67 -17.46 -21.74
C LEU A 3 7.43 -16.79 -20.39
N ILE A 4 6.95 -17.55 -19.41
CA ILE A 4 6.80 -17.07 -18.02
C ILE A 4 7.97 -17.58 -17.19
N THR A 5 8.66 -16.66 -16.50
CA THR A 5 9.89 -16.99 -15.76
C THR A 5 10.08 -16.11 -14.52
N ASP A 6 10.78 -16.64 -13.51
CA ASP A 6 11.36 -15.91 -12.38
C ASP A 6 12.85 -15.62 -12.57
N ASN A 7 13.42 -15.97 -13.72
CA ASN A 7 14.80 -15.68 -14.10
C ASN A 7 14.87 -14.43 -14.98
N PHE A 8 15.33 -13.33 -14.39
CA PHE A 8 15.51 -12.03 -15.02
C PHE A 8 16.52 -11.20 -14.20
N ASP A 9 17.06 -10.16 -14.81
CA ASP A 9 17.88 -9.16 -14.15
C ASP A 9 17.00 -8.04 -13.54
N ASP A 10 17.44 -7.47 -12.41
CA ASP A 10 16.70 -6.38 -11.77
C ASP A 10 16.66 -5.11 -12.63
N THR A 11 17.68 -4.86 -13.46
CA THR A 11 17.76 -3.66 -14.31
C THR A 11 16.68 -3.67 -15.39
N GLU A 12 16.48 -4.79 -16.07
CA GLU A 12 15.44 -4.88 -17.11
C GLU A 12 14.03 -4.85 -16.50
N TRP A 13 13.86 -5.41 -15.29
CA TRP A 13 12.62 -5.31 -14.53
C TRP A 13 12.31 -3.85 -14.19
N ASP A 14 13.27 -3.14 -13.59
CA ASP A 14 13.08 -1.75 -13.17
C ASP A 14 12.94 -0.80 -14.36
N ASN A 15 13.61 -1.05 -15.49
CA ASN A 15 13.39 -0.30 -16.72
C ASN A 15 11.94 -0.45 -17.21
N PHE A 16 11.39 -1.67 -17.22
CA PHE A 16 9.99 -1.87 -17.58
C PHE A 16 9.05 -1.13 -16.63
N VAL A 17 9.29 -1.21 -15.31
CA VAL A 17 8.49 -0.48 -14.32
C VAL A 17 8.58 1.03 -14.55
N GLN A 18 9.78 1.56 -14.76
CA GLN A 18 10.02 2.98 -14.96
C GLN A 18 9.32 3.51 -16.21
N ASP A 19 9.40 2.78 -17.32
CA ASP A 19 8.83 3.18 -18.61
C ASP A 19 7.30 2.99 -18.67
N HIS A 20 6.75 2.09 -17.85
CA HIS A 20 5.31 1.82 -17.84
C HIS A 20 4.50 3.01 -17.25
N PRO A 21 3.36 3.42 -17.87
CA PRO A 21 2.54 4.54 -17.38
C PRO A 21 2.07 4.37 -15.93
N HIS A 22 1.74 3.14 -15.53
CA HIS A 22 1.33 2.78 -14.16
C HIS A 22 2.46 2.20 -13.29
N GLY A 23 3.72 2.39 -13.70
CA GLY A 23 4.89 2.06 -12.89
C GLY A 23 4.83 2.68 -11.51
N ASN A 24 5.05 1.89 -10.46
CA ASN A 24 4.91 2.33 -9.08
C ASN A 24 5.93 1.64 -8.18
N ILE A 25 6.21 2.24 -7.01
CA ILE A 25 7.24 1.77 -6.09
C ILE A 25 7.04 0.32 -5.66
N PHE A 26 5.79 -0.13 -5.52
CA PHE A 26 5.45 -1.47 -5.05
C PHE A 26 5.81 -2.57 -6.05
N GLN A 27 6.05 -2.21 -7.31
CA GLN A 27 6.50 -3.10 -8.36
C GLN A 27 7.99 -2.98 -8.64
N THR A 28 8.78 -2.18 -7.91
CA THR A 28 10.24 -2.07 -8.11
C THR A 28 11.01 -3.23 -7.49
N SER A 29 12.22 -3.51 -8.01
CA SER A 29 13.15 -4.47 -7.43
C SER A 29 13.61 -4.05 -6.03
N HIS A 30 13.76 -2.74 -5.78
CA HIS A 30 14.06 -2.17 -4.47
C HIS A 30 13.02 -2.61 -3.43
N MET A 31 11.74 -2.49 -3.75
CA MET A 31 10.67 -2.90 -2.84
C MET A 31 10.61 -4.42 -2.67
N SER A 32 10.95 -5.21 -3.69
CA SER A 32 11.11 -6.66 -3.52
C SER A 32 12.18 -7.00 -2.48
N LYS A 33 13.36 -6.39 -2.57
CA LYS A 33 14.47 -6.63 -1.64
C LYS A 33 14.10 -6.24 -0.20
N ILE A 34 13.32 -5.19 -0.03
CA ILE A 34 12.75 -4.79 1.26
C ILE A 34 11.79 -5.87 1.78
N TYR A 35 10.91 -6.41 0.94
CA TYR A 35 10.03 -7.51 1.33
C TYR A 35 10.80 -8.81 1.65
N GLU A 36 11.92 -9.10 0.98
CA GLU A 36 12.79 -10.24 1.31
C GLU A 36 13.43 -10.11 2.70
N LYS A 37 13.77 -8.88 3.12
CA LYS A 37 14.28 -8.57 4.47
C LYS A 37 13.19 -8.54 5.56
N THR A 38 11.91 -8.50 5.16
CA THR A 38 10.79 -8.29 6.07
C THR A 38 10.32 -9.62 6.67
N ASN A 39 10.23 -9.68 8.00
CA ASN A 39 9.68 -10.84 8.68
C ASN A 39 8.25 -11.12 8.21
N LYS A 40 7.95 -12.40 7.96
CA LYS A 40 6.64 -12.91 7.49
C LYS A 40 6.30 -12.60 6.03
N TYR A 41 7.20 -11.98 5.28
CA TYR A 41 7.01 -11.67 3.87
C TYR A 41 7.82 -12.63 3.00
N GLU A 42 7.25 -13.03 1.87
CA GLU A 42 7.94 -13.74 0.78
C GLU A 42 7.47 -13.08 -0.52
N PRO A 43 8.29 -12.24 -1.19
CA PRO A 43 7.91 -11.69 -2.48
C PRO A 43 7.97 -12.77 -3.56
N VAL A 44 7.03 -12.68 -4.49
CA VAL A 44 6.97 -13.51 -5.70
C VAL A 44 6.92 -12.56 -6.87
N ARG A 45 7.97 -12.62 -7.69
CA ARG A 45 8.13 -11.83 -8.90
C ARG A 45 8.12 -12.76 -10.11
N LEU A 46 7.36 -12.40 -11.14
CA LEU A 46 7.31 -13.12 -12.40
C LEU A 46 7.20 -12.12 -13.54
N ILE A 47 7.82 -12.46 -14.66
CA ILE A 47 7.62 -11.77 -15.94
C ILE A 47 7.05 -12.74 -16.96
N ALA A 48 6.36 -12.17 -17.94
CA ALA A 48 6.03 -12.81 -19.20
C ALA A 48 6.82 -12.13 -20.32
N ARG A 49 7.56 -12.91 -21.10
CA ARG A 49 8.35 -12.43 -22.24
C ARG A 49 7.82 -12.96 -23.54
N ASP A 50 8.01 -12.19 -24.59
CA ASP A 50 7.94 -12.71 -25.95
C ASP A 50 9.16 -13.60 -26.22
N GLU A 51 8.93 -14.87 -26.60
CA GLU A 51 10.02 -15.83 -26.87
C GLU A 51 10.90 -15.42 -28.05
N ASP A 52 10.35 -14.72 -29.03
CA ASP A 52 11.05 -14.39 -30.27
C ASP A 52 11.97 -13.17 -30.09
N SER A 53 11.45 -12.09 -29.49
CA SER A 53 12.19 -10.84 -29.26
C SER A 53 12.90 -10.76 -27.91
N GLY A 54 12.50 -11.56 -26.92
CA GLY A 54 12.99 -11.50 -25.54
C GLY A 54 12.44 -10.33 -24.71
N ASN A 55 11.59 -9.48 -25.31
CA ASN A 55 11.00 -8.32 -24.64
C ASN A 55 10.02 -8.73 -23.55
N ILE A 56 10.01 -7.98 -22.44
CA ILE A 56 9.02 -8.14 -21.38
C ILE A 56 7.68 -7.61 -21.91
N LEU A 57 6.65 -8.45 -21.81
CA LEU A 57 5.27 -8.13 -22.19
C LEU A 57 4.41 -7.80 -20.97
N ALA A 58 4.69 -8.43 -19.83
CA ALA A 58 4.00 -8.22 -18.57
C ALA A 58 4.88 -8.59 -17.37
N LEU A 59 4.61 -7.98 -16.22
CA LEU A 59 5.22 -8.34 -14.94
C LEU A 59 4.22 -8.30 -13.79
N VAL A 60 4.52 -9.06 -12.74
CA VAL A 60 3.78 -9.02 -11.48
C VAL A 60 4.70 -9.29 -10.30
N GLN A 61 4.66 -8.39 -9.33
CA GLN A 61 5.21 -8.59 -7.99
C GLN A 61 4.07 -8.63 -6.98
N GLY A 62 4.01 -9.72 -6.21
CA GLY A 62 3.11 -9.84 -5.08
C GLY A 62 3.82 -10.38 -3.84
N SER A 63 3.36 -9.98 -2.67
CA SER A 63 3.96 -10.35 -1.38
C SER A 63 3.07 -11.35 -0.66
N LEU A 64 3.63 -12.52 -0.35
CA LEU A 64 2.99 -13.51 0.50
C LEU A 64 3.24 -13.10 1.95
N ILE A 65 2.16 -12.79 2.67
CA ILE A 65 2.20 -12.31 4.05
C ILE A 65 1.63 -13.40 4.94
N CYS A 66 2.43 -13.89 5.88
CA CYS A 66 2.14 -15.07 6.71
C CYS A 66 2.05 -14.72 8.20
N GLU A 67 0.86 -14.75 8.80
CA GLU A 67 0.73 -14.32 10.20
C GLU A 67 1.13 -15.40 11.23
N MET A 68 1.13 -16.69 10.85
CA MET A 68 1.44 -17.82 11.74
C MET A 68 2.59 -18.67 11.19
N LYS A 69 3.48 -19.16 12.06
CA LYS A 69 4.59 -20.03 11.67
C LYS A 69 4.17 -21.52 11.58
N GLY A 70 4.99 -22.32 10.89
CA GLY A 70 4.87 -23.79 10.85
C GLY A 70 3.69 -24.30 10.02
N VAL A 71 3.10 -25.43 10.42
CA VAL A 71 2.03 -26.13 9.67
C VAL A 71 0.75 -25.30 9.49
N LEU A 72 0.57 -24.25 10.30
CA LEU A 72 -0.58 -23.34 10.22
C LEU A 72 -0.36 -22.19 9.23
N SER A 73 0.86 -22.01 8.73
CA SER A 73 1.23 -20.95 7.79
C SER A 73 0.26 -20.85 6.61
N PRO A 74 -0.07 -21.92 5.87
CA PRO A 74 -0.93 -21.81 4.68
C PRO A 74 -2.37 -21.36 4.96
N PHE A 75 -2.83 -21.49 6.21
CA PHE A 75 -4.15 -21.01 6.65
C PHE A 75 -4.10 -19.56 7.13
N SER A 76 -2.89 -19.05 7.39
CA SER A 76 -2.64 -17.69 7.84
C SER A 76 -2.05 -16.77 6.77
N SER A 77 -1.79 -17.32 5.58
CA SER A 77 -1.09 -16.62 4.51
C SER A 77 -2.04 -16.04 3.47
N ARG A 78 -1.73 -14.83 3.01
CA ARG A 78 -2.40 -14.14 1.91
C ARG A 78 -1.37 -13.63 0.92
N SER A 79 -1.73 -13.48 -0.34
CA SER A 79 -0.93 -12.71 -1.31
C SER A 79 -1.54 -11.33 -1.49
N VAL A 80 -0.71 -10.30 -1.46
CA VAL A 80 -1.08 -8.93 -1.79
C VAL A 80 -0.27 -8.49 -3.01
N ILE A 81 -0.95 -8.13 -4.08
CA ILE A 81 -0.39 -7.49 -5.27
C ILE A 81 -0.84 -6.02 -5.20
N GLN A 82 0.10 -5.10 -5.07
CA GLN A 82 -0.18 -3.66 -4.97
C GLN A 82 0.23 -3.00 -6.29
N GLY A 83 -0.70 -2.37 -6.99
CA GLY A 83 -0.42 -1.66 -8.23
C GLY A 83 0.10 -2.55 -9.37
N ALA A 84 -0.52 -3.71 -9.58
CA ALA A 84 -0.12 -4.67 -10.63
C ALA A 84 -1.30 -5.58 -11.01
N PRO A 85 -1.19 -6.39 -12.07
CA PRO A 85 -0.04 -6.56 -12.97
C PRO A 85 0.23 -5.34 -13.85
N LEU A 86 1.47 -5.20 -14.34
CA LEU A 86 1.86 -4.21 -15.36
C LEU A 86 2.09 -4.94 -16.68
N PHE A 87 1.66 -4.39 -17.82
CA PHE A 87 1.79 -5.04 -19.12
C PHE A 87 1.67 -4.04 -20.27
N VAL A 88 2.27 -4.39 -21.40
CA VAL A 88 2.17 -3.59 -22.62
C VAL A 88 0.72 -3.57 -23.11
N ASP A 89 0.15 -2.38 -23.29
CA ASP A 89 -1.21 -2.23 -23.83
C ASP A 89 -1.26 -2.59 -25.32
N SER A 90 -1.40 -3.89 -25.56
CA SER A 90 -1.47 -4.54 -26.87
C SER A 90 -2.17 -5.88 -26.73
N ASP A 91 -2.67 -6.45 -27.84
CA ASP A 91 -3.26 -7.80 -27.82
C ASP A 91 -2.31 -8.85 -27.28
N GLN A 92 -1.01 -8.69 -27.56
CA GLN A 92 0.02 -9.61 -27.08
C GLN A 92 0.25 -9.46 -25.57
N GLY A 93 0.37 -8.22 -25.06
CA GLY A 93 0.51 -7.98 -23.61
C GLY A 93 -0.72 -8.41 -22.81
N ARG A 94 -1.93 -8.22 -23.36
CA ARG A 94 -3.19 -8.70 -22.76
C ARG A 94 -3.26 -10.23 -22.66
N LYS A 95 -2.76 -10.95 -23.66
CA LYS A 95 -2.61 -12.43 -23.58
C LYS A 95 -1.52 -12.83 -22.59
N ALA A 96 -0.39 -12.13 -22.61
CA ALA A 96 0.73 -12.42 -21.71
C ALA A 96 0.35 -12.26 -20.23
N VAL A 97 -0.41 -11.20 -19.87
CA VAL A 97 -0.84 -10.99 -18.48
C VAL A 97 -1.81 -12.07 -17.99
N LEU A 98 -2.69 -12.59 -18.87
CA LEU A 98 -3.58 -13.72 -18.57
C LEU A 98 -2.80 -14.99 -18.22
N GLU A 99 -1.82 -15.33 -19.06
CA GLU A 99 -0.96 -16.49 -18.86
C GLU A 99 -0.10 -16.30 -17.59
N LEU A 100 0.47 -15.11 -17.40
CA LEU A 100 1.27 -14.72 -16.24
C LEU A 100 0.48 -14.87 -14.93
N MET A 101 -0.73 -14.30 -14.87
CA MET A 101 -1.57 -14.35 -13.67
C MET A 101 -2.09 -15.77 -13.40
N SER A 102 -2.31 -16.57 -14.45
CA SER A 102 -2.66 -17.99 -14.30
C SER A 102 -1.50 -18.79 -13.70
N HIS A 103 -0.28 -18.56 -14.19
CA HIS A 103 0.93 -19.16 -13.65
C HIS A 103 1.18 -18.71 -12.20
N TYR A 104 1.10 -17.41 -11.92
CA TYR A 104 1.23 -16.84 -10.59
C TYR A 104 0.29 -17.52 -9.58
N ASN A 105 -1.01 -17.61 -9.93
CA ASN A 105 -2.01 -18.26 -9.10
C ASN A 105 -1.69 -19.75 -8.85
N ASN A 106 -1.29 -20.47 -9.90
CA ASN A 106 -0.91 -21.88 -9.77
C ASN A 106 0.31 -22.10 -8.86
N ARG A 107 1.29 -21.20 -8.92
CA ARG A 107 2.51 -21.25 -8.10
C ARG A 107 2.22 -21.08 -6.62
N ILE A 108 1.26 -20.22 -6.25
CA ILE A 108 1.06 -19.82 -4.84
C ILE A 108 -0.18 -20.43 -4.17
N LYS A 109 -1.18 -20.94 -4.92
CA LYS A 109 -2.47 -21.41 -4.37
C LYS A 109 -2.37 -22.41 -3.21
N SER A 110 -1.31 -23.23 -3.18
CA SER A 110 -1.06 -24.20 -2.09
C SER A 110 -0.52 -23.54 -0.81
N LYS A 111 0.06 -22.34 -0.91
CA LYS A 111 0.68 -21.59 0.20
C LYS A 111 -0.24 -20.55 0.86
N ILE A 112 -1.33 -20.15 0.21
CA ILE A 112 -2.17 -19.03 0.66
C ILE A 112 -3.66 -19.40 0.74
N VAL A 113 -4.44 -18.53 1.39
CA VAL A 113 -5.91 -18.57 1.43
C VAL A 113 -6.52 -17.80 0.26
N TYR A 114 -6.05 -16.58 0.02
CA TYR A 114 -6.54 -15.70 -1.04
C TYR A 114 -5.43 -14.77 -1.55
N THR A 115 -5.61 -14.31 -2.79
CA THR A 115 -4.85 -13.19 -3.39
C THR A 115 -5.73 -11.97 -3.43
N GLN A 116 -5.18 -10.81 -3.07
CA GLN A 116 -5.83 -9.51 -3.27
C GLN A 116 -4.96 -8.63 -4.16
N ILE A 117 -5.54 -8.14 -5.25
CA ILE A 117 -4.97 -7.07 -6.07
C ILE A 117 -5.55 -5.75 -5.56
N ARG A 118 -4.67 -4.81 -5.24
CA ARG A 118 -5.04 -3.47 -4.78
C ARG A 118 -4.74 -2.51 -5.92
N ASN A 119 -5.81 -2.09 -6.59
CA ASN A 119 -5.72 -1.25 -7.78
C ASN A 119 -5.30 0.16 -7.38
N MET A 120 -4.53 0.81 -8.25
CA MET A 120 -4.03 2.17 -8.07
C MET A 120 -4.36 3.08 -9.26
N TRP A 121 -5.08 2.52 -10.24
CA TRP A 121 -5.60 3.19 -11.42
C TRP A 121 -6.90 2.48 -11.84
N ASP A 122 -7.61 3.06 -12.81
CA ASP A 122 -8.81 2.45 -13.37
C ASP A 122 -8.45 1.15 -14.12
N THR A 123 -9.07 0.05 -13.70
CA THR A 123 -8.83 -1.30 -14.23
C THR A 123 -10.05 -1.84 -14.98
N SER A 124 -11.03 -0.98 -15.31
CA SER A 124 -12.27 -1.36 -16.01
C SER A 124 -12.02 -2.15 -17.30
N ASP A 125 -10.98 -1.78 -18.05
CA ASP A 125 -10.58 -2.46 -19.30
C ASP A 125 -10.15 -3.92 -19.12
N TYR A 126 -9.87 -4.34 -17.88
CA TYR A 126 -9.40 -5.69 -17.54
C TYR A 126 -10.31 -6.35 -16.52
N HIS A 127 -11.47 -5.75 -16.23
CA HIS A 127 -12.41 -6.27 -15.24
C HIS A 127 -12.89 -7.67 -15.61
N ASP A 128 -13.43 -7.82 -16.82
CA ASP A 128 -13.96 -9.09 -17.30
C ASP A 128 -12.88 -10.19 -17.29
N THR A 129 -11.68 -9.85 -17.75
CA THR A 129 -10.49 -10.70 -17.73
C THR A 129 -10.19 -11.24 -16.32
N LEU A 130 -10.13 -10.38 -15.31
CA LEU A 130 -9.88 -10.80 -13.93
C LEU A 130 -11.06 -11.59 -13.34
N THR A 131 -12.29 -11.23 -13.69
CA THR A 131 -13.50 -11.95 -13.25
C THR A 131 -13.59 -13.34 -13.85
N GLU A 132 -13.27 -13.54 -15.12
CA GLU A 132 -13.16 -14.86 -15.76
C GLU A 132 -12.09 -15.73 -15.08
N MET A 133 -11.02 -15.12 -14.59
CA MET A 133 -10.00 -15.79 -13.78
C MET A 133 -10.46 -16.08 -12.34
N GLY A 134 -11.69 -15.72 -11.95
CA GLY A 134 -12.26 -15.97 -10.63
C GLY A 134 -11.87 -14.95 -9.57
N TYR A 135 -11.48 -13.73 -9.97
CA TYR A 135 -11.36 -12.61 -9.04
C TYR A 135 -12.68 -11.87 -8.90
N GLU A 136 -13.07 -11.61 -7.66
CA GLU A 136 -14.23 -10.78 -7.32
C GLU A 136 -13.78 -9.33 -7.14
N TYR A 137 -14.37 -8.41 -7.90
CA TYR A 137 -14.17 -6.98 -7.69
C TYR A 137 -14.93 -6.51 -6.45
N LYS A 138 -14.26 -5.70 -5.63
CA LYS A 138 -14.80 -5.09 -4.43
C LYS A 138 -14.49 -3.60 -4.47
N GLU A 139 -15.53 -2.78 -4.32
CA GLU A 139 -15.38 -1.33 -4.29
C GLU A 139 -14.49 -0.87 -3.13
N HIS A 140 -13.65 0.09 -3.43
CA HIS A 140 -12.72 0.68 -2.49
C HIS A 140 -12.36 2.07 -2.99
N LEU A 141 -12.90 3.07 -2.30
CA LEU A 141 -12.66 4.47 -2.62
C LEU A 141 -11.23 4.87 -2.33
N ASP A 142 -10.78 5.98 -2.90
CA ASP A 142 -9.59 6.72 -2.48
C ASP A 142 -9.76 8.23 -2.72
N PHE A 143 -8.78 9.02 -2.27
CA PHE A 143 -8.66 10.43 -2.61
C PHE A 143 -7.28 10.71 -3.19
N LEU A 144 -7.27 11.40 -4.33
CA LEU A 144 -6.07 11.85 -5.02
C LEU A 144 -6.00 13.38 -4.95
N ILE A 145 -4.92 13.92 -4.39
CA ILE A 145 -4.70 15.37 -4.37
C ILE A 145 -3.66 15.71 -5.43
N ASP A 146 -4.03 16.60 -6.34
CA ASP A 146 -3.11 17.22 -7.28
C ASP A 146 -2.04 18.05 -6.52
N LEU A 147 -0.78 17.66 -6.73
CA LEU A 147 0.41 18.29 -6.20
C LEU A 147 1.16 19.12 -7.26
N ASP A 148 0.79 19.04 -8.55
CA ASP A 148 1.48 19.74 -9.67
C ASP A 148 1.08 21.23 -9.75
N ARG A 149 1.14 21.91 -8.60
CA ARG A 149 0.63 23.25 -8.37
C ARG A 149 1.19 23.88 -7.10
N ASP A 150 0.97 25.18 -6.93
CA ASP A 150 1.57 25.92 -5.81
C ASP A 150 0.97 25.52 -4.44
N GLU A 151 1.80 25.58 -3.38
CA GLU A 151 1.38 25.33 -1.98
C GLU A 151 0.11 26.11 -1.60
N LYS A 152 0.00 27.36 -2.08
CA LYS A 152 -1.14 28.25 -1.77
C LYS A 152 -2.45 27.75 -2.40
N GLU A 153 -2.39 27.16 -3.58
CA GLU A 153 -3.54 26.62 -4.28
C GLU A 153 -4.03 25.36 -3.56
N ILE A 154 -3.10 24.44 -3.23
CA ILE A 154 -3.40 23.24 -2.44
C ILE A 154 -4.02 23.64 -1.08
N TRP A 155 -3.45 24.63 -0.39
CA TRP A 155 -4.00 25.15 0.86
C TRP A 155 -5.42 25.69 0.70
N SER A 156 -5.71 26.34 -0.42
CA SER A 156 -7.01 26.95 -0.66
C SER A 156 -8.14 25.94 -0.80
N ASP A 157 -7.84 24.75 -1.35
CA ASP A 157 -8.76 23.63 -1.52
C ASP A 157 -9.08 22.90 -0.22
N ILE A 158 -8.16 22.95 0.76
CA ILE A 158 -8.39 22.37 2.08
C ILE A 158 -9.58 23.09 2.74
N GLN A 159 -10.53 22.30 3.25
CA GLN A 159 -11.74 22.84 3.87
C GLN A 159 -11.39 23.81 5.01
N LYS A 160 -12.17 24.90 5.13
CA LYS A 160 -11.92 25.97 6.12
C LYS A 160 -11.79 25.46 7.56
N SER A 161 -12.60 24.47 7.94
CA SER A 161 -12.53 23.83 9.27
C SER A 161 -11.20 23.09 9.47
N ARG A 162 -10.69 22.44 8.43
CA ARG A 162 -9.43 21.71 8.43
C ARG A 162 -8.23 22.64 8.52
N ARG A 163 -8.20 23.72 7.73
CA ARG A 163 -7.21 24.80 7.87
C ARG A 163 -7.15 25.41 9.26
N LYS A 164 -8.31 25.65 9.87
CA LYS A 164 -8.38 26.14 11.27
C LYS A 164 -7.75 25.15 12.26
N GLY A 165 -7.96 23.85 12.05
CA GLY A 165 -7.34 22.79 12.84
C GLY A 165 -5.82 22.78 12.70
N ILE A 166 -5.32 22.84 11.46
CA ILE A 166 -3.88 22.89 11.16
C ILE A 166 -3.21 24.10 11.82
N ASN A 167 -3.77 25.30 11.65
CA ASN A 167 -3.25 26.51 12.30
C ASN A 167 -3.40 26.50 13.83
N ARG A 168 -4.30 25.67 14.37
CA ARG A 168 -4.44 25.47 15.81
C ARG A 168 -3.38 24.49 16.32
N ALA A 169 -3.11 23.41 15.59
CA ALA A 169 -2.04 22.47 15.93
C ALA A 169 -0.70 23.21 16.12
N GLU A 170 -0.34 24.06 15.15
CA GLU A 170 0.90 24.86 15.21
C GLU A 170 0.91 25.80 16.43
N ARG A 171 -0.18 26.51 16.70
CA ARG A 171 -0.30 27.41 17.89
C ARG A 171 -0.30 26.66 19.22
N ASP A 172 -0.80 25.42 19.22
CA ASP A 172 -0.83 24.54 20.39
C ASP A 172 0.52 23.80 20.57
N GLY A 173 1.57 24.19 19.84
CA GLY A 173 2.94 23.72 20.00
C GLY A 173 3.29 22.43 19.24
N ILE A 174 2.43 21.99 18.32
CA ILE A 174 2.71 20.80 17.51
C ILE A 174 3.73 21.14 16.42
N VAL A 175 4.85 20.44 16.43
CA VAL A 175 5.91 20.57 15.42
C VAL A 175 6.04 19.26 14.65
N VAL A 176 5.91 19.33 13.32
CA VAL A 176 6.14 18.20 12.42
C VAL A 176 7.51 18.35 11.77
N ARG A 177 8.32 17.28 11.82
CA ARG A 177 9.64 17.23 11.19
C ARG A 177 9.98 15.84 10.66
N SER A 178 11.03 15.75 9.87
CA SER A 178 11.59 14.48 9.43
C SER A 178 12.17 13.70 10.61
N VAL A 179 12.07 12.37 10.53
CA VAL A 179 12.75 11.43 11.43
C VAL A 179 14.24 11.48 11.17
N GLU A 180 15.04 11.59 12.24
CA GLU A 180 16.49 11.78 12.12
C GLU A 180 17.30 10.50 12.39
N ASN A 181 16.71 9.53 13.09
CA ASN A 181 17.43 8.33 13.50
C ASN A 181 16.49 7.15 13.83
N LYS A 182 17.07 5.96 13.98
CA LYS A 182 16.33 4.73 14.29
C LYS A 182 15.53 4.77 15.60
N LYS A 183 15.93 5.59 16.59
CA LYS A 183 15.13 5.70 17.83
C LYS A 183 13.79 6.36 17.54
N GLU A 184 13.79 7.39 16.71
CA GLU A 184 12.57 8.07 16.27
C GLU A 184 11.74 7.19 15.33
N LEU A 185 12.39 6.37 14.48
CA LEU A 185 11.68 5.35 13.70
C LEU A 185 10.91 4.38 14.60
N ASN A 186 11.51 3.94 15.71
CA ASN A 186 10.81 3.06 16.66
C ASN A 186 9.60 3.77 17.30
N LEU A 187 9.71 5.05 17.63
CA LEU A 187 8.56 5.85 18.09
C LEU A 187 7.46 5.92 17.03
N CYS A 188 7.84 6.10 15.76
CA CYS A 188 6.89 6.06 14.65
C CYS A 188 6.16 4.71 14.59
N TYR A 189 6.92 3.60 14.64
CA TYR A 189 6.32 2.26 14.63
C TYR A 189 5.36 2.04 15.81
N ASP A 190 5.72 2.48 17.02
CA ASP A 190 4.85 2.37 18.19
C ASP A 190 3.52 3.13 17.99
N LEU A 191 3.57 4.35 17.44
CA LEU A 191 2.37 5.15 17.12
C LEU A 191 1.47 4.47 16.07
N VAL A 192 2.06 3.88 15.02
CA VAL A 192 1.32 3.11 14.00
C VAL A 192 0.74 1.83 14.62
N LEU A 193 1.53 1.11 15.41
CA LEU A 193 1.14 -0.13 16.09
C LEU A 193 -0.07 0.09 17.00
N GLU A 194 -0.04 1.13 17.85
CA GLU A 194 -1.16 1.46 18.74
C GLU A 194 -2.41 1.87 17.96
N THR A 195 -2.24 2.59 16.85
CA THR A 195 -3.33 2.94 15.94
C THR A 195 -3.97 1.69 15.32
N TYR A 196 -3.17 0.75 14.82
CA TYR A 196 -3.65 -0.47 14.18
C TYR A 196 -4.28 -1.44 15.18
N LYS A 197 -3.73 -1.55 16.40
CA LYS A 197 -4.35 -2.29 17.51
C LYS A 197 -5.74 -1.75 17.83
N ARG A 198 -5.89 -0.42 17.91
CA ARG A 198 -7.17 0.25 18.16
C ARG A 198 -8.21 -0.05 17.08
N PHE A 199 -7.82 0.00 15.80
CA PHE A 199 -8.72 -0.33 14.68
C PHE A 199 -8.91 -1.83 14.46
N LYS A 200 -8.16 -2.68 15.18
CA LYS A 200 -8.13 -4.14 15.07
C LYS A 200 -7.80 -4.59 13.64
N ILE A 201 -6.76 -3.98 13.06
CA ILE A 201 -6.25 -4.30 11.73
C ILE A 201 -4.83 -4.86 11.89
N PRO A 202 -4.43 -5.89 11.13
CA PRO A 202 -3.06 -6.38 11.15
C PRO A 202 -2.09 -5.31 10.66
N ILE A 203 -0.94 -5.21 11.32
CA ILE A 203 0.18 -4.35 10.93
C ILE A 203 1.35 -5.22 10.50
N ALA A 204 2.18 -4.71 9.59
CA ALA A 204 3.44 -5.34 9.24
C ALA A 204 4.36 -5.41 10.47
N ASP A 205 5.29 -6.36 10.46
CA ASP A 205 6.35 -6.43 11.46
C ASP A 205 7.27 -5.20 11.37
N ILE A 206 7.88 -4.79 12.48
CA ILE A 206 8.78 -3.64 12.52
C ILE A 206 9.93 -3.74 11.52
N SER A 207 10.35 -4.97 11.19
CA SER A 207 11.38 -5.22 10.16
C SER A 207 11.04 -4.62 8.79
N LEU A 208 9.76 -4.42 8.45
CA LEU A 208 9.38 -3.70 7.22
C LEU A 208 9.77 -2.22 7.30
N PHE A 209 9.49 -1.59 8.44
CA PHE A 209 9.79 -0.18 8.67
C PHE A 209 11.30 0.05 8.77
N GLU A 210 12.02 -0.85 9.46
CA GLU A 210 13.47 -0.83 9.53
C GLU A 210 14.11 -1.03 8.15
N ALA A 211 13.64 -1.98 7.35
CA ALA A 211 14.18 -2.23 6.01
C ALA A 211 13.94 -1.05 5.06
N VAL A 212 12.74 -0.44 5.08
CA VAL A 212 12.48 0.78 4.29
C VAL A 212 13.34 1.93 4.79
N TYR A 213 13.47 2.13 6.09
CA TYR A 213 14.30 3.21 6.61
C TYR A 213 15.78 3.00 6.23
N ASP A 214 16.31 1.79 6.42
CA ASP A 214 17.72 1.50 6.12
C ASP A 214 18.05 1.63 4.64
N ASP A 215 17.14 1.20 3.76
CA ASP A 215 17.39 1.17 2.32
C ASP A 215 16.98 2.46 1.61
N LEU A 216 15.96 3.17 2.10
CA LEU A 216 15.31 4.29 1.40
C LEU A 216 15.38 5.63 2.16
N SER A 217 15.72 5.66 3.46
CA SER A 217 15.89 6.96 4.15
C SER A 217 17.04 7.75 3.53
N GLY A 218 16.84 9.06 3.36
CA GLY A 218 17.80 9.94 2.68
C GLY A 218 17.75 9.88 1.16
N THR A 219 16.92 9.01 0.58
CA THR A 219 16.53 9.08 -0.84
C THR A 219 15.22 9.87 -0.99
N GLU A 220 14.83 10.18 -2.22
CA GLU A 220 13.50 10.76 -2.49
C GLU A 220 12.36 9.73 -2.43
N LEU A 221 12.67 8.42 -2.31
CA LEU A 221 11.70 7.34 -2.42
C LEU A 221 10.86 7.08 -1.16
N ALA A 222 11.24 7.65 -0.01
CA ALA A 222 10.48 7.51 1.22
C ALA A 222 10.70 8.70 2.16
N ASP A 223 9.61 9.29 2.64
CA ASP A 223 9.66 10.29 3.69
C ASP A 223 9.11 9.73 5.01
N PHE A 224 9.78 10.08 6.11
CA PHE A 224 9.37 9.70 7.46
C PHE A 224 9.14 10.98 8.26
N PHE A 225 7.87 11.27 8.58
CA PHE A 225 7.51 12.42 9.40
C PHE A 225 7.03 12.00 10.78
N ILE A 226 7.44 12.79 11.78
CA ILE A 226 7.04 12.63 13.17
C ILE A 226 6.59 13.99 13.73
N ALA A 227 5.48 13.97 14.48
CA ALA A 227 4.89 15.12 15.13
C ALA A 227 5.21 15.08 16.63
N TYR A 228 5.70 16.19 17.16
CA TYR A 228 6.02 16.38 18.56
C TYR A 228 5.15 17.46 19.20
N LYS A 229 4.83 17.28 20.49
CA LYS A 229 4.29 18.32 21.37
C LYS A 229 4.91 18.14 22.74
N ASP A 230 5.46 19.21 23.32
CA ASP A 230 6.10 19.18 24.64
C ASP A 230 7.12 18.03 24.80
N GLU A 231 7.97 17.83 23.77
CA GLU A 231 8.97 16.75 23.66
C GLU A 231 8.43 15.32 23.50
N GLU A 232 7.11 15.13 23.51
CA GLU A 232 6.48 13.83 23.28
C GLU A 232 6.13 13.61 21.80
N ALA A 233 6.46 12.43 21.27
CA ALA A 233 6.02 12.02 19.95
C ALA A 233 4.52 11.66 19.98
N ILE A 234 3.72 12.40 19.22
CA ILE A 234 2.24 12.32 19.26
C ILE A 234 1.62 11.82 17.96
N GLY A 235 2.40 11.78 16.86
CA GLY A 235 1.93 11.25 15.60
C GLY A 235 3.05 11.04 14.59
N THR A 236 2.77 10.26 13.56
CA THR A 236 3.70 9.96 12.47
C THR A 236 2.94 9.69 11.19
N ARG A 237 3.61 9.96 10.07
CA ARG A 237 3.14 9.57 8.75
C ARG A 237 4.34 9.30 7.86
N ILE A 238 4.30 8.16 7.17
CA ILE A 238 5.38 7.67 6.31
C ILE A 238 4.83 7.58 4.90
N THR A 239 5.52 8.21 3.95
CA THR A 239 5.19 8.12 2.53
C THR A 239 6.19 7.25 1.79
N LEU A 240 5.73 6.68 0.70
CA LEU A 240 6.59 6.13 -0.33
C LEU A 240 6.39 6.96 -1.59
N ASN A 241 7.46 7.32 -2.27
CA ASN A 241 7.38 8.22 -3.42
C ASN A 241 8.06 7.57 -4.62
N TYR A 242 7.45 7.71 -5.80
CA TYR A 242 8.00 7.16 -7.03
C TYR A 242 7.37 7.80 -8.25
N LYS A 243 8.19 8.16 -9.24
CA LYS A 243 7.79 8.94 -10.42
C LYS A 243 7.02 10.19 -9.97
N ASP A 244 5.76 10.28 -10.35
CA ASP A 244 4.90 11.44 -10.13
C ASP A 244 4.05 11.32 -8.84
N MET A 245 4.27 10.29 -8.02
CA MET A 245 3.35 9.88 -6.95
C MET A 245 3.99 9.95 -5.56
N VAL A 246 3.22 10.43 -4.58
CA VAL A 246 3.47 10.33 -3.13
C VAL A 246 2.36 9.49 -2.51
N TYR A 247 2.69 8.30 -2.00
CA TYR A 247 1.74 7.37 -1.39
C TYR A 247 1.71 7.50 0.13
N ASP A 248 0.56 7.78 0.71
CA ASP A 248 0.31 7.73 2.16
C ASP A 248 0.34 6.29 2.68
N TRP A 249 1.52 5.82 3.08
CA TRP A 249 1.74 4.40 3.27
C TRP A 249 1.37 3.92 4.68
N TYR A 250 1.86 4.60 5.71
CA TYR A 250 1.52 4.32 7.11
C TYR A 250 1.28 5.61 7.88
N ALA A 251 0.29 5.60 8.76
CA ALA A 251 -0.01 6.70 9.67
C ALA A 251 -0.35 6.18 11.06
N GLY A 252 0.02 6.94 12.08
CA GLY A 252 -0.29 6.63 13.48
C GLY A 252 -0.29 7.87 14.35
N SER A 253 -1.22 7.93 15.30
CA SER A 253 -1.33 9.06 16.22
C SER A 253 -1.90 8.66 17.58
N CYS A 254 -1.47 9.39 18.60
CA CYS A 254 -1.97 9.31 19.97
C CYS A 254 -3.43 9.78 20.04
N GLN A 255 -4.18 9.21 20.98
CA GLN A 255 -5.52 9.71 21.28
C GLN A 255 -5.44 10.92 22.23
N GLY A 256 -6.43 11.82 22.13
CA GLY A 256 -6.56 12.95 23.07
C GLY A 256 -5.74 14.19 22.71
N VAL A 257 -4.99 14.16 21.61
CA VAL A 257 -4.35 15.35 21.03
C VAL A 257 -5.07 15.71 19.73
N ASP A 258 -5.68 16.88 19.70
CA ASP A 258 -6.42 17.34 18.52
C ASP A 258 -5.47 17.77 17.40
N TYR A 259 -5.92 17.58 16.16
CA TYR A 259 -5.31 18.14 14.93
C TYR A 259 -3.92 17.60 14.52
N VAL A 260 -3.42 16.54 15.16
CA VAL A 260 -2.11 15.94 14.85
C VAL A 260 -2.06 15.38 13.44
N ASP A 261 -3.05 14.56 13.07
CA ASP A 261 -3.13 13.94 11.75
C ASP A 261 -3.26 15.04 10.67
N GLU A 262 -3.97 16.12 10.97
CA GLU A 262 -4.13 17.26 10.10
C GLU A 262 -2.82 18.01 9.83
N ALA A 263 -2.04 18.26 10.88
CA ALA A 263 -0.72 18.87 10.75
C ALA A 263 0.22 17.99 9.92
N LEU A 264 0.21 16.67 10.14
CA LEU A 264 1.03 15.71 9.38
C LEU A 264 0.65 15.67 7.90
N VAL A 265 -0.64 15.58 7.57
CA VAL A 265 -1.10 15.62 6.17
C VAL A 265 -0.66 16.92 5.50
N TRP A 266 -0.91 18.06 6.17
CA TRP A 266 -0.53 19.35 5.60
C TRP A 266 0.97 19.47 5.37
N HIS A 267 1.78 19.00 6.31
CA HIS A 267 3.22 19.00 6.17
C HIS A 267 3.67 18.22 4.92
N ILE A 268 3.09 17.03 4.67
CA ILE A 268 3.40 16.24 3.47
C ILE A 268 2.99 16.97 2.18
N LEU A 269 1.76 17.50 2.15
CA LEU A 269 1.24 18.22 0.97
C LEU A 269 2.09 19.45 0.65
N LYS A 270 2.43 20.23 1.69
CA LYS A 270 3.31 21.39 1.58
C LYS A 270 4.70 21.01 1.08
N THR A 271 5.31 19.98 1.67
CA THR A 271 6.68 19.57 1.33
C THR A 271 6.79 19.07 -0.11
N ASN A 272 5.71 18.52 -0.67
CA ASN A 272 5.68 17.90 -1.99
C ASN A 272 4.97 18.74 -3.07
N ALA A 273 4.46 19.92 -2.73
CA ALA A 273 3.86 20.85 -3.69
C ALA A 273 4.85 21.21 -4.80
N GLY A 274 4.45 21.02 -6.06
CA GLY A 274 5.26 21.25 -7.27
C GLY A 274 6.43 20.27 -7.47
N LYS A 275 6.61 19.27 -6.62
CA LYS A 275 7.69 18.25 -6.74
C LYS A 275 7.20 16.94 -7.34
N TYR A 276 5.98 16.57 -6.98
CA TYR A 276 5.27 15.40 -7.48
C TYR A 276 3.94 15.87 -8.07
N LYS A 277 3.24 15.00 -8.81
CA LYS A 277 1.95 15.35 -9.39
C LYS A 277 0.77 14.94 -8.55
N VAL A 278 0.86 13.83 -7.82
CA VAL A 278 -0.28 13.30 -7.08
C VAL A 278 0.13 12.80 -5.70
N PHE A 279 -0.61 13.25 -4.69
CA PHE A 279 -0.65 12.62 -3.38
C PHE A 279 -1.82 11.65 -3.32
N ASP A 280 -1.51 10.37 -3.11
CA ASP A 280 -2.45 9.27 -3.01
C ASP A 280 -2.63 8.90 -1.53
N PHE A 281 -3.87 8.99 -1.03
CA PHE A 281 -4.19 8.64 0.35
C PHE A 281 -4.19 7.13 0.64
N GLY A 282 -4.09 6.24 -0.35
CA GLY A 282 -3.96 4.79 -0.18
C GLY A 282 -5.23 4.05 0.30
N GLY A 283 -6.38 4.71 0.30
CA GLY A 283 -7.70 4.08 0.41
C GLY A 283 -8.67 4.74 1.40
N ALA A 284 -9.94 4.82 1.03
CA ALA A 284 -11.04 5.44 1.78
C ALA A 284 -12.22 4.47 2.00
N GLY A 285 -11.97 3.15 1.91
CA GLY A 285 -12.93 2.11 2.27
C GLY A 285 -14.08 1.94 1.29
N HIS A 286 -15.01 1.04 1.63
CA HIS A 286 -16.19 0.76 0.78
C HIS A 286 -17.16 1.96 0.77
N PRO A 287 -17.71 2.36 -0.38
CA PRO A 287 -18.62 3.51 -0.49
C PRO A 287 -19.80 3.41 0.48
N ASP A 288 -20.47 2.27 0.52
CA ASP A 288 -21.69 2.06 1.32
C ASP A 288 -21.48 1.95 2.84
N LYS A 289 -20.24 1.88 3.32
CA LYS A 289 -19.96 1.77 4.77
C LYS A 289 -19.55 3.14 5.30
N PRO A 290 -20.19 3.66 6.37
CA PRO A 290 -19.69 4.85 7.06
C PRO A 290 -18.26 4.64 7.51
N TYR A 291 -17.37 5.57 7.14
CA TYR A 291 -15.96 5.46 7.46
C TYR A 291 -15.38 6.83 7.81
N GLY A 292 -15.05 7.05 9.09
CA GLY A 292 -14.55 8.34 9.57
C GLY A 292 -13.25 8.78 8.88
N VAL A 293 -12.40 7.81 8.50
CA VAL A 293 -11.17 8.07 7.74
C VAL A 293 -11.48 8.62 6.34
N ARG A 294 -12.56 8.18 5.69
CA ARG A 294 -13.01 8.75 4.40
C ARG A 294 -13.36 10.23 4.54
N GLU A 295 -14.16 10.57 5.55
CA GLU A 295 -14.53 11.97 5.82
C GLU A 295 -13.32 12.81 6.25
N PHE A 296 -12.33 12.20 6.91
CA PHE A 296 -11.08 12.88 7.23
C PHE A 296 -10.34 13.30 5.95
N LYS A 297 -10.13 12.35 5.02
CA LYS A 297 -9.41 12.52 3.75
C LYS A 297 -10.10 13.52 2.83
N ARG A 298 -11.42 13.39 2.65
CA ARG A 298 -12.25 14.30 1.84
C ARG A 298 -12.09 15.78 2.21
N ARG A 299 -11.79 16.08 3.48
CA ARG A 299 -11.67 17.46 3.98
C ARG A 299 -10.36 18.15 3.57
N PHE A 300 -9.43 17.43 2.96
CA PHE A 300 -8.22 17.99 2.35
C PHE A 300 -8.41 18.36 0.87
N GLY A 301 -9.59 18.11 0.30
CA GLY A 301 -9.85 18.31 -1.12
C GLY A 301 -9.51 17.04 -1.92
N GLY A 302 -9.11 17.25 -3.18
CA GLY A 302 -8.77 16.17 -4.10
C GLY A 302 -9.96 15.52 -4.78
N GLU A 303 -9.65 14.67 -5.75
CA GLU A 303 -10.59 13.85 -6.49
C GLU A 303 -10.88 12.56 -5.73
N MET A 304 -12.16 12.22 -5.57
CA MET A 304 -12.57 10.93 -5.03
C MET A 304 -12.65 9.91 -6.17
N VAL A 305 -11.88 8.83 -6.07
CA VAL A 305 -11.83 7.76 -7.08
C VAL A 305 -12.30 6.43 -6.50
N ASN A 306 -12.65 5.47 -7.34
CA ASN A 306 -13.02 4.11 -6.95
C ASN A 306 -12.33 3.08 -7.83
N TYR A 307 -11.03 2.88 -7.61
CA TYR A 307 -10.28 1.86 -8.35
C TYR A 307 -10.57 0.45 -7.83
N GLY A 308 -11.09 0.32 -6.61
CA GLY A 308 -11.49 -0.96 -6.05
C GLY A 308 -10.32 -1.92 -5.81
N ARG A 309 -10.68 -3.17 -5.52
CA ARG A 309 -9.74 -4.27 -5.27
C ARG A 309 -10.30 -5.54 -5.86
N TYR A 310 -9.44 -6.41 -6.38
CA TYR A 310 -9.82 -7.75 -6.78
C TYR A 310 -9.40 -8.76 -5.73
N GLU A 311 -10.26 -9.71 -5.38
CA GLU A 311 -9.95 -10.80 -4.45
C GLU A 311 -10.26 -12.16 -5.07
N LYS A 312 -9.31 -13.09 -4.99
CA LYS A 312 -9.50 -14.48 -5.39
C LYS A 312 -9.21 -15.41 -4.24
N VAL A 313 -10.21 -16.18 -3.82
CA VAL A 313 -10.06 -17.23 -2.81
C VAL A 313 -9.57 -18.52 -3.48
N HIS A 314 -8.39 -18.99 -3.09
CA HIS A 314 -7.76 -20.18 -3.69
C HIS A 314 -8.20 -21.50 -3.06
N SER A 315 -8.73 -21.45 -1.84
CA SER A 315 -9.29 -22.63 -1.17
C SER A 315 -10.36 -22.21 -0.15
N ALA A 316 -11.62 -22.56 -0.44
CA ALA A 316 -12.73 -22.36 0.47
C ALA A 316 -12.51 -23.11 1.80
N ALA A 317 -11.99 -24.34 1.74
CA ALA A 317 -11.66 -25.13 2.93
C ALA A 317 -10.62 -24.42 3.80
N LYS A 318 -9.51 -23.93 3.21
CA LYS A 318 -8.53 -23.14 3.98
C LYS A 318 -9.15 -21.86 4.53
N LYS A 319 -10.02 -21.17 3.79
CA LYS A 319 -10.70 -19.96 4.26
C LYS A 319 -11.57 -20.26 5.48
N ILE A 320 -12.37 -21.33 5.45
CA ILE A 320 -13.20 -21.76 6.59
C ILE A 320 -12.33 -22.16 7.78
N LEU A 321 -11.29 -22.95 7.55
CA LEU A 321 -10.35 -23.37 8.59
C LEU A 321 -9.61 -22.17 9.19
N ALA A 322 -9.19 -21.22 8.37
CA ALA A 322 -8.54 -20.00 8.83
C ALA A 322 -9.47 -19.15 9.68
N ILE A 323 -10.73 -18.95 9.26
CA ILE A 323 -11.76 -18.28 10.08
C ILE A 323 -11.90 -19.00 11.42
N ASN A 324 -12.03 -20.33 11.42
CA ASN A 324 -12.26 -21.10 12.64
C ASN A 324 -11.03 -21.21 13.54
N ALA A 325 -9.83 -21.35 12.99
CA ALA A 325 -8.56 -21.41 13.72
C ALA A 325 -8.20 -20.05 14.31
N LEU A 326 -8.59 -18.96 13.66
CA LEU A 326 -8.38 -17.61 14.15
C LEU A 326 -9.44 -17.16 15.16
N LYS A 327 -10.65 -17.76 15.21
CA LYS A 327 -11.70 -17.41 16.21
C LYS A 327 -11.22 -17.37 17.67
N PRO A 328 -10.43 -18.34 18.19
CA PRO A 328 -9.85 -18.24 19.52
C PRO A 328 -8.87 -17.06 19.65
N TYR A 329 -8.05 -16.83 18.63
CA TYR A 329 -7.13 -15.69 18.57
C TYR A 329 -7.86 -14.36 18.45
N GLN A 330 -9.05 -14.28 17.84
CA GLN A 330 -9.89 -13.06 17.83
C GLN A 330 -10.32 -12.64 19.24
N LYS A 331 -10.51 -13.60 20.14
CA LYS A 331 -10.88 -13.34 21.53
C LYS A 331 -9.71 -12.86 22.39
N VAL A 332 -8.48 -13.23 22.05
CA VAL A 332 -7.27 -12.96 22.86
C VAL A 332 -6.35 -11.88 22.24
N LYS A 333 -6.26 -11.83 20.92
CA LYS A 333 -5.47 -10.88 20.10
C LYS A 333 -6.26 -10.46 18.85
N PRO A 334 -7.30 -9.61 18.99
CA PRO A 334 -8.21 -9.25 17.90
C PRO A 334 -7.53 -8.62 16.66
N PHE A 335 -6.32 -8.05 16.81
CA PHE A 335 -5.56 -7.45 15.72
C PHE A 335 -4.86 -8.46 14.79
N LEU A 336 -4.77 -9.74 15.15
CA LEU A 336 -4.11 -10.77 14.33
C LEU A 336 -5.01 -11.35 13.23
N THR A 337 -6.20 -10.82 13.00
CA THR A 337 -7.20 -11.52 12.15
C THR A 337 -7.75 -10.65 11.05
N TRP A 338 -7.56 -11.10 9.80
CA TRP A 338 -7.87 -10.35 8.57
C TRP A 338 -9.03 -10.94 7.76
N ILE A 339 -9.64 -12.04 8.21
CA ILE A 339 -10.56 -12.85 7.37
C ILE A 339 -12.04 -12.44 7.56
N SER A 340 -12.34 -11.43 8.38
CA SER A 340 -13.73 -11.11 8.77
C SER A 340 -14.13 -9.65 8.60
N ARG A 341 -13.72 -8.95 7.53
CA ARG A 341 -14.26 -7.61 7.22
C ARG A 341 -14.61 -7.42 5.76
#